data_AF-A0A7X3R872-F1
#
_entry.id   AF-A0A7X3R872-F1
#
_cell.length_a   1.000
_cell.length_b   1.000
_cell.length_c   1.000
_cell.angle_alpha   90.00
_cell.angle_beta   90.00
_cell.angle_gamma   90.00
#
_symmetry.space_group_name_H-M   'P 1'
#
loop_
_entity.id
_entity.type
_entity.pdbx_description
1 polymer ?
#
loop_
_entity_poly.entity_id
_entity_poly.type
_entity_poly.pdbx_seq_one_letter_code
_entity_poly.pdbx_strand_id
1 'polypeptide(L)' 'MDIDQAVTLTQDRLAQEGDTMGELLGHFRDRISPILIGDPEWKRILDCAGKLPITLGALPFGFE' A
#
# COMPACT_ATOMS: atom_id res chain seq x y z
N MET A 1 9.22 16.07 -15.52
CA MET A 1 8.65 14.70 -15.57
C MET A 1 7.17 14.85 -15.41
N ASP A 2 6.38 14.29 -16.32
CA ASP A 2 4.92 14.33 -16.27
C ASP A 2 4.41 13.49 -15.09
N ILE A 3 3.35 13.94 -14.40
CA ILE A 3 2.77 13.24 -13.24
C ILE A 3 2.24 11.88 -13.68
N ASP A 4 1.63 11.79 -14.87
CA ASP A 4 1.11 10.53 -15.40
C ASP A 4 2.24 9.52 -15.64
N GLN A 5 3.38 9.97 -16.18
CA GLN A 5 4.58 9.13 -16.32
C GLN A 5 5.12 8.66 -14.97
N ALA A 6 5.08 9.50 -13.94
CA ALA A 6 5.53 9.15 -12.61
C ALA A 6 4.64 8.06 -11.98
N VAL A 7 3.32 8.15 -12.20
CA VAL A 7 2.34 7.17 -11.70
C VAL A 7 2.56 5.82 -12.39
N THR A 8 2.65 5.78 -13.72
CA THR A 8 2.87 4.53 -14.46
C THR A 8 4.16 3.83 -14.05
N LEU A 9 5.28 4.57 -13.94
CA LEU A 9 6.56 4.02 -13.48
C LEU A 9 6.48 3.46 -12.05
N THR A 10 5.70 4.10 -11.19
CA THR A 10 5.51 3.64 -9.80
C THR A 10 4.60 2.41 -9.74
N GLN A 11 3.57 2.33 -10.59
CA GLN A 11 2.73 1.14 -10.72
C GLN A 11 3.52 -0.08 -11.20
N ASP A 12 4.31 0.09 -12.26
CA ASP A 12 5.15 -0.98 -12.81
C ASP A 12 6.16 -1.49 -11.79
N ARG A 13 6.74 -0.58 -11.01
CA ARG A 13 7.67 -0.94 -9.93
C ARG A 13 6.96 -1.67 -8.78
N LEU A 14 5.81 -1.18 -8.32
CA LEU A 14 5.05 -1.81 -7.24
C LEU A 14 4.56 -3.20 -7.64
N ALA A 15 4.14 -3.39 -8.89
CA ALA A 15 3.76 -4.70 -9.41
C ALA A 15 4.92 -5.73 -9.43
N GLN A 16 6.18 -5.29 -9.32
CA GLN A 16 7.34 -6.17 -9.17
C GLN A 16 7.64 -6.49 -7.70
N GLU A 17 7.16 -5.68 -6.76
CA GLU A 17 7.41 -5.82 -5.32
C GLU A 17 6.36 -6.69 -4.61
N GLY A 18 5.19 -6.90 -5.21
CA GLY A 18 4.13 -7.78 -4.70
C GLY A 18 2.84 -7.71 -5.53
N ASP A 19 1.80 -8.42 -5.06
CA ASP A 19 0.49 -8.50 -5.73
C ASP A 19 -0.55 -7.59 -5.06
N THR A 20 -0.48 -7.43 -3.73
CA THR A 20 -1.55 -6.78 -2.95
C THR A 20 -1.08 -5.63 -2.06
N MET A 21 -1.99 -4.71 -1.76
CA MET A 21 -1.75 -3.66 -0.76
C MET A 21 -1.48 -4.24 0.64
N GLY A 22 -1.99 -5.44 0.93
CA GLY A 22 -1.72 -6.13 2.19
C GLY A 22 -0.24 -6.45 2.37
N GLU A 23 0.43 -6.90 1.30
CA GLU A 23 1.87 -7.19 1.33
C GLU A 23 2.69 -5.90 1.54
N LEU A 24 2.35 -4.85 0.78
CA LEU A 24 2.98 -3.54 0.92
C LEU A 24 2.86 -2.99 2.35
N LEU A 25 1.65 -3.01 2.92
CA LEU A 25 1.43 -2.56 4.28
C LEU A 25 2.14 -3.44 5.30
N GLY A 26 2.15 -4.75 5.08
CA GLY A 26 2.88 -5.72 5.92
C GLY A 26 4.34 -5.35 6.13
N HIS A 27 5.03 -4.92 5.06
CA HIS A 27 6.42 -4.44 5.13
C HIS A 27 6.61 -3.20 6.02
N PHE A 28 5.56 -2.42 6.25
CA PHE A 28 5.60 -1.22 7.08
C PHE A 28 5.11 -1.43 8.51
N ARG A 29 4.79 -2.66 8.93
CA ARG A 29 4.35 -2.95 10.29
C ARG A 29 5.27 -2.37 11.36
N ASP A 30 6.58 -2.48 11.16
CA ASP A 30 7.61 -2.01 12.11
C ASP A 30 7.72 -0.49 12.17
N ARG A 31 7.20 0.22 11.16
CA ARG A 31 7.16 1.69 11.14
C ARG A 31 5.93 2.25 11.86
N ILE A 32 4.95 1.41 12.18
CA ILE A 32 3.72 1.81 12.86
C ILE A 32 3.79 1.34 14.31
N SER A 33 3.72 2.29 15.24
CA SER A 33 3.75 1.94 16.66
C SER A 33 2.56 1.05 17.02
N PRO A 34 2.78 -0.08 17.73
CA PRO A 34 1.70 -0.95 18.23
C PRO A 34 0.73 -0.22 19.17
N ILE A 35 1.12 0.93 19.73
CA ILE A 35 0.26 1.76 20.58
C ILE A 35 -0.80 2.48 19.74
N LEU A 36 -0.50 2.82 18.49
CA LEU A 36 -1.42 3.51 17.59
C LEU A 36 -2.42 2.53 16.97
N ILE A 37 -1.94 1.34 16.59
CA ILE A 37 -2.74 0.28 16.01
C ILE A 37 -2.29 -1.05 16.65
N GLY A 38 -3.20 -1.67 17.39
CA GLY A 38 -2.96 -2.98 18.00
C GLY A 38 -2.88 -4.10 16.95
N ASP A 39 -2.33 -5.24 17.35
CA ASP A 39 -2.18 -6.38 16.44
C ASP A 39 -3.49 -6.92 15.85
N PRO A 40 -4.63 -6.98 16.60
CA PRO A 40 -5.91 -7.38 16.01
C PRO A 40 -6.41 -6.40 14.95
N GLU A 41 -6.29 -5.10 15.20
CA GLU A 41 -6.68 -4.05 14.27
C GLU A 41 -5.79 -4.05 13.03
N TRP A 42 -4.48 -4.22 13.22
CA TRP A 42 -3.51 -4.34 12.14
C TRP A 42 -3.84 -5.53 11.22
N LYS A 43 -4.13 -6.69 11.80
CA LYS A 43 -4.52 -7.87 11.03
C LYS A 43 -5.78 -7.60 10.19
N ARG A 44 -6.79 -6.93 10.74
CA ARG A 44 -8.00 -6.55 9.98
C ARG A 44 -7.68 -5.61 8.82
N ILE A 45 -6.74 -4.68 9.01
CA ILE A 45 -6.28 -3.79 7.94
C ILE A 45 -5.61 -4.60 6.83
N LEU A 46 -4.72 -5.53 7.17
CA LEU A 46 -4.08 -6.41 6.19
C LEU A 46 -5.10 -7.28 5.44
N ASP A 47 -6.08 -7.86 6.14
CA ASP A 47 -7.14 -8.69 5.53
C ASP A 47 -8.00 -7.87 4.54
N CYS A 48 -8.26 -6.59 4.84
CA CYS A 48 -8.95 -5.69 3.92
C CYS A 48 -8.05 -5.30 2.75
N ALA A 49 -6.80 -4.93 3.01
CA ALA A 49 -5.85 -4.47 2.00
C ALA A 49 -5.39 -5.61 1.06
N GLY A 50 -5.40 -6.86 1.52
CA GLY A 50 -5.11 -8.04 0.68
C GLY A 50 -6.11 -8.25 -0.46
N LYS A 51 -7.25 -7.55 -0.44
CA LYS A 51 -8.25 -7.57 -1.53
C LYS A 51 -8.00 -6.48 -2.58
N LEU A 52 -7.03 -5.60 -2.34
CA LEU A 52 -6.74 -4.45 -3.17
C LEU A 52 -5.42 -4.66 -3.92
N PRO A 53 -5.35 -4.33 -5.22
CA PRO A 53 -4.13 -4.47 -6.00
C PRO A 53 -3.08 -3.48 -5.52
N ILE A 54 -1.81 -3.91 -5.47
CA ILE A 54 -0.69 -3.08 -4.99
C ILE A 54 -0.51 -1.78 -5.79
N THR A 55 -0.95 -1.75 -7.05
CA THR A 55 -0.85 -0.60 -7.95
C THR A 55 -1.65 0.63 -7.47
N LEU A 56 -2.60 0.46 -6.55
CA LEU A 56 -3.27 1.59 -5.89
C LEU A 56 -2.30 2.43 -5.05
N GLY A 57 -1.19 1.86 -4.57
CA GLY A 57 -0.16 2.59 -3.83
C GLY A 57 0.60 3.63 -4.68
N ALA A 58 0.51 3.54 -6.01
CA ALA A 58 1.08 4.52 -6.93
C ALA A 58 0.14 5.69 -7.23
N LEU A 59 -1.14 5.58 -6.86
CA LEU A 59 -2.08 6.66 -7.09
C LEU A 59 -1.81 7.78 -6.09
N PRO A 60 -1.75 9.05 -6.54
CA PRO A 60 -1.69 10.17 -5.64
C PRO A 60 -2.94 10.15 -4.74
N PHE A 61 -2.75 10.26 -3.42
CA PHE A 61 -3.86 10.51 -2.50
C PHE A 61 -4.40 11.93 -2.77
N GLY A 62 -5.40 12.01 -3.65
CA GLY A 62 -6.13 13.22 -3.98
C GLY A 62 -7.62 12.91 -4.01
N PHE A 63 -8.34 13.43 -3.02
CA PHE A 63 -9.78 13.62 -3.15
C PHE A 63 -9.99 14.62 -4.29
N GLU A 64 -10.76 14.25 -5.31
CA GLU A 64 -11.41 15.23 -6.19
C GLU A 64 -12.48 16.00 -5.41
#